data_AF-A0A7W1HM82-F1
#
_entry.id   AF-A0A7W1HM82-F1
#
_cell.length_a   1.000
_cell.length_b   1.000
_cell.length_c   1.000
_cell.angle_alpha   90.00
_cell.angle_beta   90.00
_cell.angle_gamma   90.00
#
_symmetry.space_group_name_H-M   'P 1'
#
loop_
_entity.id
_entity.type
_entity.pdbx_description
1 polymer ?
#
loop_
_entity_poly.entity_id
_entity_poly.type
_entity_poly.pdbx_seq_one_letter_code
_entity_poly.pdbx_strand_id
1 'polypeptide(L)'
;MEIDSPPSLFADRFARIDWIFWGIIAFGAVFRFFLLSMKPPHFDEGINGWFVDQMMKNGFYRYDPTNYHGPLHFYVLFLAQSIFGRHIFALRLPVVLVSLASIFLTLKFEPFVG
;
A
#
# COMPACT_ATOMS: atom_id res chain seq x y z
N MET A 1 38.96 -34.51 -7.34
CA MET A 1 37.53 -34.76 -7.61
C MET A 1 36.79 -33.71 -6.82
N GLU A 2 36.44 -32.61 -7.49
CA GLU A 2 35.70 -31.50 -6.90
C GLU A 2 34.28 -31.99 -6.66
N ILE A 3 33.87 -32.10 -5.40
CA ILE A 3 32.49 -32.45 -5.07
C ILE A 3 31.71 -31.15 -5.22
N ASP A 4 31.12 -30.95 -6.40
CA ASP A 4 30.11 -29.91 -6.58
C ASP A 4 29.04 -30.14 -5.54
N SER A 5 28.97 -29.22 -4.57
CA SER A 5 27.91 -29.22 -3.58
C SER A 5 26.59 -29.05 -4.34
N PRO A 6 25.56 -29.88 -4.09
CA PRO A 6 24.30 -29.72 -4.79
C PRO A 6 23.81 -28.29 -4.58
N PRO A 7 23.35 -27.59 -5.64
CA PRO A 7 22.85 -26.25 -5.49
C PRO A 7 21.77 -26.28 -4.41
N SER A 8 21.95 -25.48 -3.36
CA SER A 8 20.93 -25.41 -2.33
C SER A 8 19.67 -24.89 -3.01
N LEU A 9 18.61 -25.72 -3.03
CA LEU A 9 17.31 -25.37 -3.63
C LEU A 9 16.83 -23.98 -3.18
N PHE A 10 17.18 -23.59 -1.96
CA PHE A 10 16.92 -22.27 -1.41
C PHE A 10 17.74 -21.15 -2.07
N ALA A 11 19.06 -21.30 -2.25
CA ALA A 11 19.88 -20.25 -2.89
C ALA A 11 19.51 -20.06 -4.37
N ASP A 12 19.23 -21.14 -5.11
CA ASP A 12 18.83 -21.06 -6.52
C ASP A 12 17.48 -20.38 -6.71
N ARG A 13 16.55 -20.56 -5.77
CA ARG A 13 15.24 -19.88 -5.79
C ARG A 13 15.36 -18.38 -5.56
N PHE A 14 16.31 -17.93 -4.73
CA PHE A 14 16.55 -16.51 -4.50
C PHE A 14 17.46 -15.84 -5.54
N ALA A 15 18.32 -16.60 -6.22
CA ALA A 15 19.31 -16.09 -7.18
C ALA A 15 18.74 -15.82 -8.59
N ARG A 16 17.64 -16.48 -8.98
CA ARG A 16 16.96 -16.15 -10.24
C ARG A 16 16.13 -14.88 -10.05
N ILE A 17 16.31 -13.91 -10.97
CA ILE A 17 15.33 -12.85 -11.18
C ILE A 17 14.01 -13.56 -11.50
N ASP A 18 13.13 -13.60 -10.51
CA ASP A 18 11.81 -14.19 -10.65
C ASP A 18 10.93 -13.19 -11.40
N TRP A 19 11.01 -13.25 -12.73
CA TRP A 19 10.20 -12.43 -13.62
C TRP A 19 8.71 -12.62 -13.39
N ILE A 20 8.29 -13.78 -12.86
CA ILE A 20 6.89 -14.05 -12.51
C ILE A 20 6.53 -13.26 -11.26
N PHE A 21 7.38 -13.29 -10.22
CA PHE A 21 7.20 -12.48 -9.00
C PHE A 21 7.00 -11.00 -9.33
N TRP A 22 7.91 -10.41 -10.09
CA TRP A 22 7.82 -8.99 -10.47
C TRP A 22 6.68 -8.73 -11.46
N GLY A 23 6.38 -9.67 -12.35
CA GLY A 23 5.25 -9.60 -13.27
C GLY A 23 3.91 -9.52 -12.54
N ILE A 24 3.71 -10.31 -11.49
CA ILE A 24 2.47 -10.28 -10.67
C ILE A 24 2.33 -8.94 -9.95
N ILE A 25 3.41 -8.41 -9.35
CA ILE A 25 3.39 -7.12 -8.67
C ILE A 25 3.09 -6.00 -9.68
N ALA A 26 3.75 -5.99 -10.84
CA ALA A 26 3.54 -5.00 -11.89
C ALA A 26 2.09 -5.05 -12.42
N PHE A 27 1.56 -6.23 -12.67
CA PHE A 27 0.16 -6.42 -13.05
C PHE A 27 -0.79 -5.88 -11.98
N GLY A 28 -0.55 -6.21 -10.70
CA GLY A 28 -1.30 -5.68 -9.58
C GLY A 28 -1.24 -4.16 -9.45
N ALA A 29 -0.10 -3.54 -9.77
CA ALA A 29 0.08 -2.09 -9.79
C ALA A 29 -0.70 -1.44 -10.91
N VAL A 30 -0.66 -1.99 -12.12
CA VAL A 30 -1.45 -1.49 -13.26
C VAL A 30 -2.93 -1.41 -12.86
N PHE A 31 -3.53 -2.50 -12.36
CA PHE A 31 -4.96 -2.48 -12.01
C PHE A 31 -5.32 -1.56 -10.85
N ARG A 32 -4.39 -1.33 -9.91
CA ARG A 32 -4.64 -0.43 -8.77
C ARG A 32 -4.49 1.04 -9.12
N PHE A 33 -3.60 1.39 -10.04
CA PHE A 33 -3.40 2.77 -10.47
C PHE A 33 -4.27 3.14 -11.67
N PHE A 34 -4.65 2.17 -12.51
CA PHE A 34 -5.49 2.40 -13.68
C PHE A 34 -6.83 2.98 -13.25
N LEU A 35 -7.13 4.18 -13.76
CA LEU A 35 -8.37 4.91 -13.49
C LEU A 35 -8.63 5.20 -12.00
N LEU A 36 -7.57 5.27 -11.19
CA LEU A 36 -7.68 5.45 -9.74
C LEU A 36 -8.48 6.68 -9.33
N SER A 37 -8.54 7.74 -10.13
CA SER A 37 -9.30 8.96 -9.84
C SER A 37 -10.58 9.12 -10.67
N MET A 38 -10.96 8.11 -11.47
CA MET A 38 -12.13 8.21 -12.36
C MET A 38 -13.45 8.32 -11.57
N LYS A 39 -13.61 7.52 -10.51
CA LYS A 39 -14.84 7.57 -9.71
C LYS A 39 -14.80 8.73 -8.69
N PRO A 40 -15.92 9.43 -8.48
CA PRO A 40 -16.06 10.39 -7.38
C PRO A 40 -15.73 9.76 -6.00
N PRO A 41 -15.35 10.58 -5.01
CA PRO A 41 -15.10 10.09 -3.65
C PRO A 41 -16.30 9.31 -3.12
N HIS A 42 -16.04 8.14 -2.55
CA HIS A 42 -17.04 7.44 -1.76
C HIS A 42 -17.28 8.20 -0.45
N PHE A 43 -18.36 7.85 0.24
CA PHE A 43 -18.80 8.54 1.45
C PHE A 43 -17.72 8.56 2.54
N ASP A 44 -17.09 7.42 2.78
CA ASP A 44 -15.98 7.27 3.72
C ASP A 44 -14.71 8.04 3.31
N GLU A 45 -14.37 8.04 2.01
CA GLU A 45 -13.26 8.84 1.46
C GLU A 45 -13.50 10.34 1.66
N GLY A 46 -14.75 10.78 1.53
CA GLY A 46 -15.18 12.15 1.78
C GLY A 46 -15.04 12.54 3.25
N ILE A 47 -15.56 11.71 4.16
CA ILE A 47 -15.46 11.92 5.62
C ILE A 47 -13.99 11.93 6.05
N ASN A 48 -13.22 10.93 5.64
CA ASN A 48 -11.81 10.83 6.00
C ASN A 48 -11.01 12.03 5.47
N GLY A 49 -11.26 12.44 4.23
CA GLY A 49 -10.65 13.63 3.65
C GLY A 49 -10.99 14.90 4.44
N TRP A 50 -12.25 15.06 4.89
CA TRP A 50 -12.64 16.22 5.70
C TRP A 50 -11.95 16.26 7.07
N PHE A 51 -11.77 15.10 7.72
CA PHE A 51 -11.00 15.02 8.98
C PHE A 51 -9.54 15.40 8.78
N VAL A 52 -8.92 14.90 7.70
CA VAL A 52 -7.54 15.25 7.34
C VAL A 52 -7.43 16.73 7.00
N ASP A 53 -8.44 17.34 6.37
CA ASP A 53 -8.50 18.79 6.13
C ASP A 53 -8.48 19.58 7.46
N GLN A 54 -9.07 19.06 8.54
CA GLN A 54 -8.95 19.68 9.86
C GLN A 54 -7.54 19.49 10.46
N MET A 55 -6.93 18.32 10.27
CA MET A 55 -5.55 18.07 10.70
C MET A 55 -4.55 18.96 9.98
N MET A 56 -4.74 19.22 8.67
CA MET A 56 -3.92 20.18 7.90
C MET A 56 -4.00 21.60 8.46
N LYS A 57 -5.12 21.99 9.08
CA LYS A 57 -5.31 23.30 9.70
C LYS A 57 -4.77 23.36 11.13
N ASN A 58 -5.00 22.32 11.92
CA ASN A 58 -4.71 22.30 13.35
C ASN A 58 -3.33 21.71 13.69
N GLY A 59 -2.76 20.90 12.80
CA GLY A 59 -1.46 20.25 12.95
C GLY A 59 -1.47 18.93 13.74
N PHE A 60 -2.62 18.46 14.22
CA PHE A 60 -2.70 17.23 15.02
C PHE A 60 -4.04 16.50 14.87
N TYR A 61 -4.03 15.19 15.14
CA TYR A 61 -5.24 14.37 15.22
C TYR A 61 -6.01 14.65 16.52
N ARG A 62 -7.29 15.00 16.40
CA ARG A 62 -8.20 15.14 17.55
C ARG A 62 -9.11 13.91 17.63
N TYR A 63 -9.04 13.19 18.73
CA TYR A 63 -9.89 12.02 18.97
C TYR A 63 -11.36 12.42 19.01
N ASP A 64 -12.19 11.65 18.31
CA ASP A 64 -13.64 11.77 18.29
C ASP A 64 -14.24 10.36 18.47
N PRO A 65 -14.97 10.08 19.56
CA PRO A 65 -15.57 8.76 19.78
C PRO A 65 -16.67 8.40 18.77
N THR A 66 -17.15 9.37 17.99
CA THR A 66 -18.12 9.13 16.90
C THR A 66 -17.44 8.74 15.58
N ASN A 67 -16.11 8.83 15.52
CA ASN A 67 -15.32 8.45 14.35
C ASN A 67 -14.78 7.02 14.51
N TYR A 68 -15.08 6.15 13.55
CA TYR A 68 -14.80 4.71 13.62
C TYR A 68 -13.34 4.33 13.31
N HIS A 69 -12.45 5.29 13.04
CA HIS A 69 -11.06 5.05 12.68
C HIS A 69 -10.06 5.53 13.72
N GLY A 70 -9.00 4.74 13.91
CA GLY A 70 -7.88 5.09 14.79
C GLY A 70 -6.93 6.13 14.20
N PRO A 71 -6.04 6.69 15.03
CA PRO A 71 -5.14 7.80 14.65
C PRO A 71 -4.18 7.46 13.51
N LEU A 72 -3.74 6.19 13.41
CA LEU A 72 -2.78 5.76 12.38
C LEU A 72 -3.28 6.06 10.97
N HIS A 73 -4.53 5.70 10.67
CA HIS A 73 -5.15 5.92 9.37
C HIS A 73 -5.09 7.40 8.98
N PHE A 74 -5.48 8.28 9.90
CA PHE A 74 -5.51 9.72 9.66
C PHE A 74 -4.13 10.34 9.52
N TYR A 75 -3.13 9.89 10.28
CA TYR A 75 -1.76 10.38 10.09
C TYR A 75 -1.14 9.93 8.77
N VAL A 76 -1.47 8.74 8.28
CA VAL A 76 -1.04 8.27 6.97
C VAL A 76 -1.66 9.11 5.86
N LEU A 77 -2.97 9.39 5.93
CA LEU A 77 -3.64 10.26 4.97
C LEU A 77 -3.15 11.71 5.06
N PHE A 78 -2.90 12.22 6.27
CA PHE A 78 -2.33 13.54 6.51
C PHE A 78 -0.95 13.67 5.87
N LEU A 79 -0.08 12.67 6.02
CA LEU A 79 1.22 12.65 5.37
C LEU A 79 1.07 12.68 3.84
N ALA A 80 0.21 11.82 3.27
CA ALA A 80 -0.01 11.79 1.83
C ALA A 80 -0.55 13.13 1.30
N GLN A 81 -1.52 13.73 1.98
CA GLN A 81 -2.06 15.04 1.63
C GLN A 81 -1.04 16.17 1.82
N SER A 82 -0.14 16.09 2.81
CA SER A 82 0.90 17.10 3.04
C SER A 82 1.96 17.12 1.93
N ILE A 83 2.29 15.95 1.36
CA ILE A 83 3.29 15.81 0.31
C ILE A 83 2.70 16.11 -1.07
N PHE A 84 1.50 15.57 -1.36
CA PHE A 84 0.93 15.60 -2.70
C PHE A 84 -0.21 16.62 -2.87
N GLY A 85 -0.65 17.27 -1.80
CA GLY A 85 -1.76 18.21 -1.80
C GLY A 85 -3.15 17.57 -1.76
N ARG A 86 -4.19 18.40 -1.62
CA ARG A 86 -5.58 17.95 -1.45
C ARG A 86 -6.21 17.52 -2.76
N HIS A 87 -6.22 16.21 -3.03
CA HIS A 87 -6.92 15.62 -4.16
C HIS A 87 -7.19 14.11 -3.96
N ILE A 88 -8.07 13.54 -4.78
CA ILE A 88 -8.54 12.15 -4.64
C ILE A 88 -7.38 11.14 -4.75
N PHE A 89 -6.45 11.39 -5.65
CA PHE A 89 -5.30 10.50 -5.84
C PHE A 89 -4.44 10.42 -4.56
N ALA A 90 -4.13 11.54 -3.92
CA ALA A 90 -3.41 11.55 -2.64
C ALA A 90 -4.13 10.77 -1.53
N LEU A 91 -5.46 10.88 -1.44
CA LEU A 91 -6.25 10.14 -0.45
C LEU A 91 -6.26 8.62 -0.72
N ARG A 92 -6.22 8.21 -1.98
CA ARG A 92 -6.23 6.78 -2.36
C ARG A 92 -4.84 6.14 -2.38
N LEU A 93 -3.79 6.95 -2.52
CA LEU A 93 -2.41 6.47 -2.66
C LEU A 93 -1.99 5.54 -1.50
N PRO A 94 -2.24 5.85 -0.21
CA PRO A 94 -1.88 4.94 0.87
C PRO A 94 -2.53 3.56 0.77
N VAL A 95 -3.81 3.51 0.40
CA VAL A 95 -4.53 2.23 0.24
C VAL A 95 -3.93 1.43 -0.92
N VAL A 96 -3.57 2.08 -2.02
CA VAL A 96 -2.90 1.42 -3.16
C VAL A 96 -1.54 0.86 -2.74
N LEU A 97 -0.73 1.63 -2.00
CA LEU A 97 0.58 1.20 -1.53
C LEU A 97 0.49 0.02 -0.55
N VAL A 98 -0.44 0.07 0.41
CA VAL A 98 -0.68 -1.05 1.34
C VAL A 98 -1.14 -2.29 0.57
N SER A 99 -2.02 -2.13 -0.42
CA SER A 99 -2.49 -3.24 -1.22
C SER A 99 -1.39 -3.88 -2.09
N LEU A 100 -0.45 -3.09 -2.62
CA LEU A 100 0.73 -3.59 -3.32
C LEU A 100 1.72 -4.26 -2.37
N ALA A 101 1.91 -3.69 -1.17
CA ALA A 101 2.71 -4.31 -0.13
C ALA A 101 2.12 -5.67 0.27
N SER A 102 0.80 -5.82 0.35
CA SER A 102 0.16 -7.11 0.59
C SER A 102 0.50 -8.14 -0.48
N ILE A 103 0.45 -7.78 -1.78
CA ILE A 103 0.87 -8.70 -2.86
C ILE A 103 2.33 -9.11 -2.66
N PHE A 104 3.21 -8.14 -2.47
CA PHE A 104 4.64 -8.39 -2.27
C PHE A 104 4.88 -9.33 -1.08
N LEU A 105 4.26 -9.05 0.07
CA LEU A 105 4.42 -9.84 1.29
C LEU A 105 3.88 -11.26 1.11
N THR A 106 2.69 -11.42 0.52
CA THR A 106 2.14 -12.74 0.24
C THR A 106 3.05 -13.57 -0.65
N LEU A 107 3.62 -13.00 -1.71
CA LEU A 107 4.55 -13.72 -2.59
C LEU A 107 5.90 -13.98 -1.91
N LYS A 108 6.43 -13.00 -1.16
CA LYS A 108 7.72 -13.11 -0.48
C LYS A 108 7.71 -14.15 0.64
N PHE A 109 6.57 -14.28 1.31
CA PHE A 109 6.35 -15.19 2.44
C PHE A 109 5.38 -16.32 2.09
N GLU A 110 5.27 -16.68 0.81
CA GLU A 110 4.43 -17.78 0.31
C GLU A 110 4.51 -19.04 1.20
N PRO A 111 5.69 -19.53 1.63
CA PRO A 111 5.78 -20.75 2.45
C PRO A 111 5.07 -20.68 3.82
N PHE A 112 4.69 -19.49 4.29
CA PHE A 112 3.98 -19.27 5.54
C PHE A 112 2.49 -18.95 5.33
N VAL A 113 2.11 -18.63 4.09
CA VAL A 113 0.75 -18.19 3.73
C VAL A 113 -0.03 -19.34 3.05
N GLY A 114 0.66 -20.36 2.53
CA GLY A 114 0.09 -21.58 1.95
C GLY A 114 1.07 -22.75 1.94
#